data_AF-A0A0H2VL46-F1
#
_entry.id   AF-A0A0H2VL46-F1
#
_cell.length_a   1.000
_cell.length_b   1.000
_cell.length_c   1.000
_cell.angle_alpha   90.00
_cell.angle_beta   90.00
_cell.angle_gamma   90.00
#
_symmetry.space_group_name_H-M   'P 1'
#
loop_
_entity.id
_entity.type
_entity.pdbx_description
1 polymer ?
#
loop_
_entity_poly.entity_id
_entity_poly.type
_entity_poly.pdbx_seq_one_letter_code
_entity_poly.pdbx_strand_id
1 'polypeptide(L)'
;MIRKLNKKDQEILKTLGSIWLNSNIATHNFINEEYWVNNYDNVIESFKTAEIIVYEKNTEIIGFCGLIDNYIAGMFIKKSSRNQ
;
A
#
# COMPACT_ATOMS: atom_id res chain seq x y z
N MET A 1 2.19 -9.99 -12.01
CA MET A 1 0.80 -10.47 -12.03
C MET A 1 -0.05 -9.69 -11.05
N ILE A 2 -1.27 -9.34 -11.45
CA ILE A 2 -2.28 -8.75 -10.56
C ILE A 2 -3.04 -9.89 -9.89
N ARG A 3 -3.24 -9.83 -8.57
CA ARG A 3 -4.03 -10.84 -7.83
C ARG A 3 -4.65 -10.28 -6.55
N LYS A 4 -5.73 -10.92 -6.10
CA LYS A 4 -6.27 -10.69 -4.75
C LYS A 4 -5.29 -11.21 -3.69
N LEU A 5 -5.14 -10.44 -2.61
CA LEU A 5 -4.28 -10.78 -1.49
C LEU A 5 -5.06 -11.60 -0.46
N ASN A 6 -4.81 -12.92 -0.44
CA ASN A 6 -5.53 -13.84 0.43
C ASN A 6 -4.93 -13.93 1.83
N LYS A 7 -3.59 -13.86 1.95
CA LYS A 7 -2.87 -13.95 3.22
C LYS A 7 -2.24 -12.61 3.56
N LYS A 8 -2.43 -12.16 4.80
CA LYS A 8 -1.91 -10.89 5.32
C LYS A 8 -1.10 -11.14 6.60
N ASP A 9 0.00 -11.88 6.47
CA ASP A 9 0.94 -12.03 7.57
C ASP A 9 1.76 -10.75 7.79
N GLN A 10 2.51 -10.69 8.88
CA GLN A 10 3.21 -9.48 9.31
C GLN A 10 4.20 -8.95 8.26
N GLU A 11 4.88 -9.82 7.53
CA GLU A 11 5.86 -9.42 6.51
C GLU A 11 5.18 -8.79 5.28
N ILE A 12 4.03 -9.36 4.86
CA ILE A 12 3.20 -8.76 3.81
C ILE A 12 2.68 -7.39 4.26
N LEU A 13 2.15 -7.28 5.49
CA LEU A 13 1.62 -6.01 6.00
C LEU A 13 2.72 -4.93 6.07
N LYS A 14 3.92 -5.26 6.56
CA LYS A 14 5.09 -4.36 6.54
C LYS A 14 5.43 -3.92 5.12
N THR A 15 5.37 -4.83 4.15
CA THR A 15 5.63 -4.50 2.74
C THR A 15 4.61 -3.49 2.20
N LEU A 16 3.31 -3.72 2.44
CA LEU A 16 2.26 -2.80 2.03
C LEU A 16 2.38 -1.44 2.73
N GLY A 17 2.68 -1.42 4.02
CA GLY A 17 2.91 -0.21 4.79
C GLY A 17 4.07 0.61 4.27
N SER A 18 5.20 -0.03 3.98
CA SER A 18 6.36 0.63 3.39
C SER A 18 6.00 1.26 2.04
N ILE A 19 5.25 0.55 1.19
CA ILE A 19 4.78 1.10 -0.09
C ILE A 19 3.86 2.31 0.14
N TRP A 20 2.90 2.21 1.06
CA TRP A 20 1.97 3.28 1.39
C TRP A 20 2.70 4.53 1.91
N LEU A 21 3.56 4.38 2.91
CA LEU A 21 4.27 5.48 3.58
C LEU A 21 5.17 6.21 2.59
N ASN A 22 6.07 5.46 1.93
CA ASN A 22 6.98 6.04 0.95
C ASN A 22 6.23 6.67 -0.23
N SER A 23 5.10 6.08 -0.63
CA SER A 23 4.31 6.64 -1.73
C SER A 23 3.66 7.96 -1.37
N ASN A 24 3.11 8.07 -0.16
CA ASN A 24 2.47 9.28 0.30
C ASN A 24 3.48 10.40 0.56
N ILE A 25 4.59 10.12 1.25
CA ILE A 25 5.66 11.11 1.46
C ILE A 25 6.18 11.65 0.11
N ALA A 26 6.43 10.76 -0.85
CA ALA A 26 7.00 11.16 -2.13
C ALA A 26 6.04 11.95 -3.05
N THR A 27 4.72 11.75 -2.91
CA THR A 27 3.72 12.30 -3.84
C THR A 27 2.94 13.46 -3.24
N HIS A 28 2.76 13.44 -1.92
CA HIS A 28 2.01 14.43 -1.15
C HIS A 28 2.94 15.21 -0.22
N ASN A 29 4.11 15.62 -0.74
CA ASN A 29 5.11 16.38 0.02
C ASN A 29 4.65 17.78 0.46
N PHE A 30 3.45 18.21 0.04
CA PHE A 30 2.74 19.37 0.58
C PHE A 30 2.09 19.10 1.95
N ILE A 31 1.98 17.83 2.38
CA ILE A 31 1.60 17.41 3.73
C ILE A 31 2.88 17.04 4.48
N ASN A 32 3.02 17.49 5.74
CA ASN A 32 4.17 17.18 6.58
C ASN A 32 4.36 15.65 6.71
N GLU A 33 5.60 15.17 6.57
CA GLU A 33 5.98 13.77 6.70
C GLU A 33 5.46 13.13 7.99
N GLU A 34 5.51 13.86 9.11
CA GLU A 34 5.05 13.38 10.42
C GLU A 34 3.58 12.96 10.40
N TYR A 35 2.74 13.59 9.58
CA TYR A 35 1.34 13.18 9.44
C TYR A 35 1.24 11.73 8.95
N TRP A 36 2.04 11.34 7.97
CA TRP A 36 2.02 9.98 7.42
C TRP A 36 2.60 8.97 8.41
N VAL A 37 3.70 9.32 9.07
CA VAL A 37 4.34 8.47 10.09
C VAL A 37 3.39 8.23 11.26
N ASN A 38 2.73 9.28 11.77
CA ASN A 38 1.80 9.17 12.90
C ASN A 38 0.53 8.36 12.59
N ASN A 39 0.16 8.24 11.31
CA ASN A 39 -1.00 7.45 10.87
C ASN A 39 -0.64 6.02 10.42
N TYR A 40 0.65 5.67 10.36
CA TYR A 40 1.13 4.41 9.81
C TYR A 40 0.48 3.19 10.47
N ASP A 41 0.51 3.11 11.80
CA ASP A 41 -0.01 1.97 12.54
C ASP A 41 -1.52 1.80 12.35
N ASN A 42 -2.29 2.90 12.39
CA ASN A 42 -3.74 2.88 12.17
C ASN A 42 -4.11 2.38 10.75
N VAL A 43 -3.34 2.80 9.74
CA VAL A 43 -3.55 2.39 8.35
C VAL A 43 -3.20 0.91 8.16
N ILE A 44 -2.09 0.44 8.74
CA ILE A 44 -1.70 -0.98 8.69
C ILE A 44 -2.72 -1.87 9.38
N GLU A 45 -3.31 -1.42 10.49
CA GLU A 45 -4.39 -2.14 11.15
C GLU A 45 -5.59 -2.31 10.21
N SER A 46 -5.95 -1.25 9.49
CA SER A 46 -7.05 -1.25 8.50
C SER A 46 -6.79 -2.21 7.33
N PHE A 47 -5.54 -2.47 6.97
CA PHE A 47 -5.21 -3.44 5.90
C PHE A 47 -5.58 -4.87 6.25
N LYS A 48 -5.66 -5.23 7.54
CA LYS A 48 -5.98 -6.61 7.97
C LYS A 48 -7.36 -7.04 7.46
N THR A 49 -8.34 -6.16 7.56
CA THR A 49 -9.73 -6.42 7.14
C THR A 49 -10.04 -5.97 5.72
N ALA A 50 -9.24 -5.06 5.15
CA ALA A 50 -9.47 -4.53 3.81
C ALA A 50 -9.38 -5.61 2.70
N GLU A 51 -10.16 -5.43 1.64
CA GLU A 51 -9.92 -6.11 0.37
C GLU A 51 -8.74 -5.44 -0.34
N ILE A 52 -7.70 -6.24 -0.65
CA ILE A 52 -6.47 -5.74 -1.26
C ILE A 52 -6.17 -6.54 -2.52
N ILE A 53 -5.96 -5.83 -3.62
CA ILE A 53 -5.42 -6.36 -4.86
C ILE A 53 -3.97 -5.91 -4.96
N VAL A 54 -3.05 -6.84 -5.20
CA VAL A 54 -1.62 -6.56 -5.33
C VAL A 54 -1.15 -6.77 -6.76
N TYR A 55 -0.14 -6.01 -7.15
CA TYR A 55 0.68 -6.28 -8.32
C TYR A 55 2.05 -6.80 -7.88
N GLU A 56 2.38 -7.99 -8.36
CA GLU A 56 3.62 -8.70 -8.04
C GLU A 56 4.51 -8.79 -9.28
N LYS A 57 5.79 -8.44 -9.17
CA LYS A 57 6.79 -8.56 -10.23
C LYS A 57 7.99 -9.31 -9.66
N ASN A 58 8.41 -10.40 -10.29
CA ASN A 58 9.53 -11.24 -9.82
C ASN A 58 9.40 -11.65 -8.35
N THR A 59 8.21 -12.09 -7.91
CA THR A 59 7.87 -12.46 -6.51
C THR A 59 7.80 -11.31 -5.51
N GLU A 60 8.05 -10.08 -5.95
CA GLU A 60 7.99 -8.88 -5.12
C GLU A 60 6.66 -8.14 -5.32
N ILE A 61 5.97 -7.79 -4.23
CA ILE A 61 4.85 -6.85 -4.29
C ILE A 61 5.42 -5.45 -4.54
N ILE A 62 5.09 -4.88 -5.69
CA ILE A 62 5.56 -3.54 -6.09
C ILE A 62 4.45 -2.48 -6.13
N GLY A 63 3.20 -2.90 -5.99
CA GLY A 63 2.06 -2.00 -5.82
C GLY A 63 0.82 -2.73 -5.33
N PHE A 64 -0.13 -1.98 -4.81
CA PHE A 64 -1.40 -2.50 -4.35
C PHE A 64 -2.53 -1.47 -4.45
N CYS A 65 -3.76 -1.97 -4.43
CA CYS A 65 -5.00 -1.23 -4.42
C CYS A 65 -5.87 -1.76 -3.27
N GLY A 66 -6.35 -0.86 -2.41
CA GLY A 66 -7.34 -1.16 -1.38
C GLY A 66 -8.74 -0.87 -1.88
N LEU A 67 -9.68 -1.78 -1.63
CA LEU A 67 -11.09 -1.65 -2.01
C LEU A 67 -12.00 -1.66 -0.79
N ILE A 68 -13.10 -0.91 -0.92
CA ILE A 68 -14.28 -0.98 -0.06
C ILE A 68 -15.44 -1.28 -1.00
N ASP A 69 -15.99 -2.49 -0.91
CA ASP A 69 -16.92 -3.03 -1.90
C ASP A 69 -16.38 -2.89 -3.33
N ASN A 70 -17.04 -2.09 -4.18
CA ASN A 70 -16.64 -1.82 -5.56
C ASN A 70 -15.88 -0.49 -5.74
N TYR A 71 -15.53 0.18 -4.63
CA TYR A 71 -14.83 1.47 -4.64
C TYR A 71 -13.34 1.31 -4.35
N ILE A 72 -12.50 1.94 -5.18
CA ILE A 72 -11.05 2.02 -4.94
C ILE A 72 -10.79 3.09 -3.88
N ALA A 73 -10.49 2.65 -2.65
CA ALA A 73 -10.19 3.53 -1.53
C ALA A 73 -8.77 4.13 -1.61
N GLY A 74 -7.84 3.44 -2.28
CA GLY A 74 -6.50 3.96 -2.51
C GLY A 74 -5.64 3.00 -3.32
N MET A 75 -4.66 3.56 -4.05
CA MET A 75 -3.72 2.80 -4.87
C MET A 75 -2.30 3.35 -4.69
N PHE A 76 -1.34 2.45 -4.45
CA PHE A 76 0.02 2.80 -4.09
C PHE A 76 1.02 1.92 -4.84
N ILE A 77 2.08 2.53 -5.38
CA ILE A 77 3.10 1.86 -6.20
C ILE A 77 4.48 2.34 -5.76
N LYS A 78 5.44 1.41 -5.63
CA LYS A 78 6.85 1.73 -5.34
C LYS A 78 7.37 2.76 -6.34
N LYS A 79 8.06 3.79 -5.84
CA LYS A 79 8.56 4.91 -6.65
C LYS A 79 9.38 4.44 -7.86
N SER A 80 10.24 3.43 -7.69
CA SER A 80 11.06 2.86 -8.75
C SER A 80 10.28 2.13 -9.84
N SER A 81 9.01 1.80 -9.60
CA SER A 81 8.12 1.04 -10.51
C SER A 81 7.02 1.89 -11.15
N ARG A 82 7.05 3.22 -10.97
CA ARG A 82 6.08 4.14 -11.57
C ARG A 82 6.49 4.50 -13.00
N ASN A 83 5.52 4.81 -13.85
CA ASN A 83 5.70 5.18 -15.27
C ASN A 83 6.42 4.10 -16.11
N GLN A 84 6.09 2.83 -15.87
CA GLN A 84 6.60 1.67 -16.61
C GLN A 84 5.47 0.99 -17.40
#